data_AF-A0AAV6TMN9-F1
#
_entry.id   AF-A0AAV6TMN9-F1
#
_cell.length_a   1.000
_cell.length_b   1.000
_cell.length_c   1.000
_cell.angle_alpha   90.00
_cell.angle_beta   90.00
_cell.angle_gamma   90.00
#
_symmetry.space_group_name_H-M   'P 1'
#
loop_
_entity.id
_entity.type
_entity.pdbx_description
1 polymer ?
#
loop_
_entity_poly.entity_id
_entity_poly.type
_entity_poly.pdbx_seq_one_letter_code
_entity_poly.pdbx_strand_id
1 'polypeptide(L)'
;MAKKLLSYPNVKDMFDCASEILRYDLLDLCLNGPEDMLNMTVHSQVAVMVSSLAAVEKLRADAEKMIENCAATAGLSVGEYAALVFAGALDFENAVRLLKIRGEAMQAASDLEPGG
;
A
#
# COMPACT_ATOMS: atom_id res chain seq x y z
N MET A 1 8.68 -5.35 -4.65
CA MET A 1 7.69 -5.69 -3.59
C MET A 1 6.69 -6.74 -4.10
N ALA A 2 5.90 -7.40 -3.24
CA ALA A 2 4.73 -8.26 -3.57
C ALA A 2 4.85 -9.46 -4.56
N LYS A 3 5.99 -9.71 -5.22
CA LYS A 3 6.14 -10.77 -6.26
C LYS A 3 5.65 -12.16 -5.85
N LYS A 4 5.94 -12.59 -4.63
CA LYS A 4 5.54 -13.91 -4.10
C LYS A 4 4.09 -13.97 -3.61
N LEU A 5 3.36 -12.84 -3.66
CA LEU A 5 2.00 -12.72 -3.16
C LEU A 5 0.96 -12.73 -4.28
N LEU A 6 1.36 -12.60 -5.55
CA LEU A 6 0.45 -12.57 -6.70
C LEU A 6 -0.34 -13.87 -6.92
N SER A 7 0.11 -14.98 -6.36
CA SER A 7 -0.62 -16.24 -6.40
C SER A 7 -1.80 -16.30 -5.43
N TYR A 8 -1.89 -15.35 -4.48
CA TYR A 8 -2.99 -15.31 -3.52
C TYR A 8 -4.19 -14.58 -4.11
N PRO A 9 -5.43 -15.01 -3.79
CA PRO A 9 -6.64 -14.33 -4.22
C PRO A 9 -6.64 -12.84 -3.85
N ASN A 10 -7.35 -12.02 -4.62
CA ASN A 10 -7.54 -10.58 -4.42
C ASN A 10 -6.28 -9.70 -4.55
N VAL A 11 -5.06 -10.25 -4.42
CA VAL A 11 -3.83 -9.45 -4.48
C VAL A 11 -3.71 -8.72 -5.82
N LYS A 12 -3.92 -9.41 -6.94
CA LYS A 12 -3.88 -8.77 -8.26
C LYS A 12 -4.93 -7.67 -8.38
N ASP A 13 -6.17 -7.96 -7.95
CA ASP A 13 -7.28 -7.01 -8.05
C ASP A 13 -7.04 -5.75 -7.21
N MET A 14 -6.37 -5.87 -6.05
CA MET A 14 -5.96 -4.70 -5.25
C MET A 14 -4.97 -3.81 -5.98
N PHE A 15 -3.98 -4.42 -6.66
CA PHE A 15 -3.02 -3.65 -7.47
C PHE A 15 -3.69 -3.03 -8.70
N ASP A 16 -4.59 -3.74 -9.37
CA ASP A 16 -5.34 -3.24 -10.51
C ASP A 16 -6.22 -2.04 -10.08
N CYS A 17 -6.99 -2.19 -9.00
CA CYS A 17 -7.81 -1.13 -8.41
C CYS A 17 -6.97 0.10 -8.00
N ALA A 18 -5.83 -0.11 -7.35
CA ALA A 18 -4.93 0.98 -7.01
C ALA A 18 -4.41 1.68 -8.28
N SER A 19 -4.01 0.92 -9.30
CA SER A 19 -3.50 1.46 -10.57
C SER A 19 -4.54 2.30 -11.31
N GLU A 20 -5.81 1.89 -11.29
CA GLU A 20 -6.92 2.65 -11.86
C GLU A 20 -7.10 4.03 -11.21
N ILE A 21 -6.95 4.11 -9.88
CA ILE A 21 -7.04 5.35 -9.11
C ILE A 21 -5.81 6.23 -9.35
N LEU A 22 -4.63 5.63 -9.38
CA LEU A 22 -3.35 6.31 -9.48
C LEU A 22 -3.05 6.79 -10.91
N ARG A 23 -3.66 6.16 -11.91
CA ARG A 23 -3.43 6.39 -13.36
C ARG A 23 -2.02 6.00 -13.82
N TYR A 24 -1.39 5.06 -13.13
CA TYR A 24 -0.16 4.38 -13.53
C TYR A 24 -0.16 2.94 -13.03
N ASP A 25 0.64 2.07 -13.64
CA ASP A 25 0.75 0.67 -13.23
C ASP A 25 1.59 0.54 -11.96
N LEU A 26 0.91 0.41 -10.81
CA LEU A 26 1.57 0.26 -9.52
C LEU A 26 2.28 -1.09 -9.39
N LEU A 27 1.72 -2.13 -10.01
CA LEU A 27 2.29 -3.48 -9.91
C LEU A 27 3.60 -3.56 -10.68
N ASP A 28 3.62 -3.05 -11.92
CA ASP A 28 4.82 -2.99 -12.72
C ASP A 28 5.91 -2.16 -12.04
N LEU A 29 5.55 -0.99 -11.48
CA LEU A 29 6.47 -0.17 -10.69
C LEU A 29 7.07 -0.95 -9.49
N CYS A 30 6.26 -1.79 -8.82
CA CYS A 30 6.72 -2.59 -7.68
C CYS A 30 7.61 -3.79 -8.06
N LEU A 31 7.49 -4.31 -9.28
CA LEU A 31 8.17 -5.53 -9.73
C LEU A 31 9.38 -5.26 -10.61
N ASN A 32 9.24 -4.33 -11.55
CA ASN A 32 10.17 -4.08 -12.64
C ASN A 32 10.61 -2.61 -12.71
N GLY A 33 9.91 -1.72 -11.99
CA GLY A 33 10.20 -0.30 -12.00
C GLY A 33 11.58 0.06 -11.43
N PRO A 34 12.13 1.24 -11.82
CA PRO A 34 13.37 1.75 -11.26
C PRO A 34 13.26 1.92 -9.74
N GLU A 35 14.31 1.50 -9.01
CA GLU A 35 14.32 1.55 -7.55
C GLU A 35 14.22 2.98 -7.00
N ASP A 36 14.89 3.92 -7.65
CA ASP A 36 14.82 5.36 -7.35
C ASP A 36 13.39 5.90 -7.50
N MET A 37 12.69 5.54 -8.58
CA MET A 37 11.29 5.93 -8.78
C MET A 37 10.37 5.30 -7.72
N LEU A 38 10.52 4.00 -7.44
CA LEU A 38 9.72 3.33 -6.40
C LEU A 38 9.97 3.94 -5.01
N ASN A 39 11.19 4.40 -4.73
CA ASN A 39 11.58 5.02 -3.47
C ASN A 39 11.07 6.46 -3.30
N MET A 40 10.63 7.13 -4.38
CA MET A 40 10.04 8.47 -4.26
C MET A 40 8.82 8.44 -3.33
N THR A 41 8.67 9.48 -2.50
CA THR A 41 7.60 9.56 -1.49
C THR A 41 6.20 9.47 -2.10
N VAL A 42 6.05 9.97 -3.33
CA VAL A 42 4.80 9.92 -4.09
C VAL A 42 4.37 8.49 -4.47
N HIS A 43 5.32 7.56 -4.63
CA HIS A 43 5.05 6.19 -5.07
C HIS A 43 5.14 5.16 -3.93
N SER A 44 6.20 5.27 -3.12
CA SER A 44 6.51 4.32 -2.04
C SER A 44 5.37 4.15 -1.05
N GLN A 45 4.61 5.22 -0.75
CA GLN A 45 3.55 5.16 0.24
C GLN A 45 2.44 4.17 -0.13
N VAL A 46 1.91 4.30 -1.35
CA VAL A 46 0.83 3.42 -1.82
C VAL A 46 1.37 2.02 -2.08
N ALA A 47 2.60 1.90 -2.60
CA ALA A 47 3.26 0.61 -2.81
C ALA A 47 3.42 -0.18 -1.50
N VAL A 48 3.82 0.49 -0.41
CA VAL A 48 3.93 -0.11 0.93
C VAL A 48 2.55 -0.55 1.43
N MET A 49 1.54 0.33 1.37
CA MET A 49 0.20 0.01 1.88
C MET A 49 -0.42 -1.20 1.15
N VAL A 50 -0.40 -1.21 -0.19
CA VAL A 50 -0.96 -2.31 -0.98
C VAL A 50 -0.17 -3.60 -0.75
N SER A 51 1.15 -3.54 -0.66
CA SER A 51 1.99 -4.71 -0.36
C SER A 51 1.75 -5.26 1.05
N SER A 52 1.50 -4.40 2.04
CA SER A 52 1.16 -4.81 3.41
C SER A 52 -0.18 -5.55 3.45
N LEU A 53 -1.19 -5.03 2.76
CA LEU A 53 -2.50 -5.70 2.67
C LEU A 53 -2.43 -6.98 1.83
N ALA A 54 -1.58 -7.05 0.79
CA ALA A 54 -1.32 -8.30 0.07
C ALA A 54 -0.72 -9.39 0.99
N ALA A 55 0.11 -8.99 1.97
CA ALA A 55 0.64 -9.92 2.97
C ALA A 55 -0.46 -10.41 3.93
N VAL A 56 -1.49 -9.59 4.19
CA VAL A 56 -2.69 -10.00 4.93
C VAL A 56 -3.47 -11.06 4.15
N GLU A 57 -3.62 -10.94 2.83
CA GLU A 57 -4.31 -11.96 2.02
C GLU A 57 -3.59 -13.32 2.08
N LYS A 58 -2.25 -13.31 2.11
CA LYS A 58 -1.49 -14.52 2.42
C LYS A 58 -1.79 -15.05 3.82
N LEU A 59 -1.78 -14.20 4.84
CA LEU A 59 -2.08 -14.61 6.21
C LEU A 59 -3.50 -15.20 6.33
N ARG A 60 -4.46 -14.66 5.58
CA ARG A 60 -5.84 -15.15 5.51
C ARG A 60 -5.88 -16.58 4.96
N ALA A 61 -5.13 -16.86 3.90
CA ALA A 61 -5.06 -18.19 3.31
C ALA A 61 -4.32 -19.20 4.20
N ASP A 62 -3.23 -18.79 4.87
CA ASP A 62 -2.38 -19.68 5.64
C ASP A 62 -2.89 -19.90 7.08
N ALA A 63 -3.58 -18.92 7.66
CA ALA A 63 -3.94 -18.90 9.09
C ALA A 63 -5.17 -18.03 9.40
N GLU A 64 -6.31 -18.31 8.75
CA GLU A 64 -7.59 -17.56 8.91
C GLU A 64 -7.95 -17.24 10.37
N LYS A 65 -7.82 -18.20 11.29
CA LYS A 65 -8.10 -18.01 12.72
C LYS A 65 -7.27 -16.90 13.37
N MET A 66 -6.07 -16.61 12.88
CA MET A 66 -5.25 -15.51 13.41
C MET A 66 -5.83 -14.15 13.03
N ILE A 67 -6.46 -14.04 11.86
CA ILE A 67 -7.17 -12.84 11.45
C ILE A 67 -8.45 -12.67 12.28
N GLU A 68 -9.23 -13.74 12.45
CA GLU A 68 -10.49 -13.68 13.23
C GLU A 68 -10.25 -13.29 14.70
N ASN A 69 -9.13 -13.69 15.29
CA ASN A 69 -8.77 -13.38 16.67
C ASN A 69 -7.99 -12.06 16.82
N CYS A 70 -7.77 -11.30 15.75
CA CYS A 70 -7.07 -10.04 15.82
C CYS A 70 -7.90 -8.99 16.57
N ALA A 71 -7.46 -8.59 17.77
CA ALA A 71 -8.18 -7.65 18.61
C ALA A 71 -7.80 -6.18 18.38
N ALA A 72 -6.61 -5.92 17.82
CA ALA A 72 -6.10 -4.57 17.59
C ALA A 72 -5.05 -4.55 16.48
N THR A 73 -4.95 -3.40 15.82
CA THR A 73 -4.04 -3.17 14.69
C THR A 73 -3.33 -1.84 14.89
N ALA A 74 -2.05 -1.77 14.51
CA ALA A 74 -1.30 -0.53 14.52
C ALA A 74 -0.34 -0.51 13.34
N GLY A 75 0.03 0.69 12.89
CA GLY A 75 1.03 0.88 11.86
C GLY A 75 1.74 2.20 12.03
N LEU A 76 3.01 2.26 11.64
CA LEU A 76 3.84 3.46 11.75
C LEU A 76 3.71 4.30 10.48
N SER A 77 3.36 5.59 10.62
CA SER A 77 3.28 6.55 9.50
C SER A 77 2.37 6.02 8.40
N VAL A 78 2.90 5.70 7.21
CA VAL A 78 2.11 5.12 6.12
C VAL A 78 1.48 3.76 6.47
N GLY A 79 2.13 2.99 7.36
CA GLY A 79 1.60 1.70 7.80
C GLY A 79 0.27 1.80 8.56
N GLU A 80 -0.02 2.96 9.17
CA GLU A 80 -1.29 3.20 9.86
C GLU A 80 -2.48 3.02 8.91
N TYR A 81 -2.34 3.42 7.64
CA TYR A 81 -3.39 3.27 6.64
C TYR A 81 -3.66 1.81 6.29
N ALA A 82 -2.63 0.97 6.20
CA ALA A 82 -2.81 -0.47 6.04
C ALA A 82 -3.52 -1.09 7.25
N ALA A 83 -3.17 -0.65 8.47
CA ALA A 83 -3.84 -1.10 9.69
C ALA A 83 -5.31 -0.68 9.74
N LEU A 84 -5.62 0.57 9.40
CA LEU A 84 -7.00 1.09 9.33
C LEU A 84 -7.84 0.38 8.27
N VAL A 85 -7.27 0.09 7.10
CA VAL A 85 -7.96 -0.69 6.06
C VAL A 85 -8.23 -2.12 6.50
N PHE A 86 -7.23 -2.77 7.08
CA PHE A 86 -7.41 -4.13 7.61
C PHE A 86 -8.45 -4.20 8.74
N ALA A 87 -8.50 -3.18 9.60
CA ALA A 87 -9.52 -3.07 10.66
C ALA A 87 -10.92 -2.69 10.14
N GLY A 88 -11.08 -2.39 8.85
CA GLY A 88 -12.35 -1.94 8.27
C GLY A 88 -12.75 -0.51 8.65
N ALA A 89 -11.84 0.27 9.25
CA ALA A 89 -12.08 1.66 9.63
C ALA A 89 -11.93 2.64 8.46
N LEU A 90 -11.23 2.22 7.39
CA LEU A 90 -11.02 3.00 6.17
C LEU A 90 -11.15 2.10 4.94
N ASP A 91 -11.92 2.52 3.94
CA ASP A 91 -12.05 1.75 2.71
C ASP A 91 -10.74 1.75 1.91
N PHE A 92 -10.44 0.64 1.25
CA PHE A 92 -9.21 0.48 0.45
C PHE A 92 -9.03 1.60 -0.58
N GLU A 93 -10.06 1.88 -1.39
CA GLU A 93 -9.94 2.91 -2.43
C GLU A 93 -9.73 4.31 -1.84
N ASN A 94 -10.39 4.60 -0.71
CA ASN A 94 -10.24 5.87 -0.01
C ASN A 94 -8.83 5.99 0.58
N ALA A 95 -8.26 4.90 1.09
CA ALA A 95 -6.86 4.85 1.53
C ALA A 95 -5.89 5.09 0.37
N VAL A 96 -6.11 4.50 -0.82
CA VAL A 96 -5.29 4.76 -2.01
C VAL A 96 -5.33 6.24 -2.39
N ARG A 97 -6.53 6.84 -2.48
CA ARG A 97 -6.71 8.27 -2.81
C ARG A 97 -6.03 9.17 -1.78
N LEU A 98 -6.18 8.85 -0.50
CA LEU A 98 -5.61 9.64 0.58
C LEU A 98 -4.08 9.56 0.61
N LEU A 99 -3.51 8.36 0.40
CA LEU A 99 -2.06 8.17 0.34
C LEU A 99 -1.44 8.80 -0.92
N LYS A 100 -2.17 8.84 -2.04
CA LYS A 100 -1.74 9.63 -3.20
C LYS A 100 -1.57 11.10 -2.83
N ILE A 101 -2.60 11.72 -2.24
CA ILE A 101 -2.58 13.13 -1.82
C ILE A 101 -1.46 13.36 -0.78
N ARG A 102 -1.32 12.47 0.19
CA ARG A 102 -0.28 12.54 1.23
C ARG A 102 1.13 12.46 0.60
N GLY A 103 1.34 11.53 -0.33
CA GLY A 103 2.61 11.36 -1.05
C GLY A 103 2.99 12.59 -1.85
N GLU A 104 2.04 13.12 -2.63
CA GLU A 104 2.22 14.34 -3.43
C GLU A 104 2.52 15.56 -2.54
N ALA A 105 1.77 15.74 -1.46
CA ALA A 105 1.96 16.87 -0.53
C ALA A 105 3.32 16.79 0.20
N MET A 106 3.72 15.60 0.64
CA MET A 106 5.02 15.41 1.30
C MET A 106 6.19 15.61 0.32
N GLN A 107 6.08 15.13 -0.91
CA GLN A 107 7.09 15.33 -1.92
C GLN A 107 7.23 16.82 -2.25
N ALA A 108 6.11 17.52 -2.48
CA ALA A 108 6.12 18.95 -2.74
C ALA A 108 6.75 19.75 -1.59
N ALA A 109 6.48 19.38 -0.34
CA ALA A 109 7.12 20.01 0.82
C ALA A 109 8.64 19.76 0.85
N SER A 110 9.08 18.54 0.52
CA SER A 110 10.51 18.20 0.43
C SER A 110 11.23 18.90 -0.72
N ASP A 111 10.54 19.14 -1.84
CA ASP A 111 11.11 19.83 -3.00
C ASP A 111 11.22 21.35 -2.76
N LEU A 112 10.28 21.92 -1.99
CA LEU A 112 10.29 23.34 -1.59
C LEU A 112 11.39 23.65 -0.57
N GLU A 113 11.54 22.77 0.42
CA GLU A 113 12.54 22.90 1.47
C GLU A 113 13.34 21.59 1.54
N PRO A 114 14.35 21.43 0.67
CA PRO A 114 15.21 20.25 0.68
C PRO A 114 15.84 20.09 2.06
N GLY A 115 15.41 19.06 2.80
CA GLY A 115 16.10 18.64 4.01
C GLY A 115 17.52 18.20 3.65
N GLY A 116 18.50 18.62 4.46
CA GLY A 116 19.92 18.31 4.26
C GLY A 116 20.25 16.82 4.24
#